data_AF-A0A1Y1VJI7-F1
#
_entry.id   AF-A0A1Y1VJI7-F1
#
_cell.length_a   1.000
_cell.length_b   1.000
_cell.length_c   1.000
_cell.angle_alpha   90.00
_cell.angle_beta   90.00
_cell.angle_gamma   90.00
#
_symmetry.space_group_name_H-M   'P 1'
#
loop_
_entity.id
_entity.type
_entity.pdbx_description
1 polymer ?
#
loop_
_entity_poly.entity_id
_entity_poly.type
_entity_poly.pdbx_seq_one_letter_code
_entity_poly.pdbx_strand_id
1 'polypeptide(L)'
;MKNIIFNLLSVFLLIIELVYAIEENYDDNNANTTTIIEVSSTINDLTPTETVDATESVEVAAKNITSEDNPDEVNNFDNMTHISISSVYKSVVTNHMKAEIHCLYNREDQCEIFQDQLRDILSQFESVFVIKEDISLSLFLMDLTYMCKDCLGIVLPPSFVYLKEEGSDKVYTYPQALAKQLNFDGKEDIQFSSVDFTMVINVDQTDEDIRTFGEYILAREILHGIGIATTGDLVNSNGYPDLFNEDFYAPQRHPKIKVDDEQVDGVYVKFKKFYPLSIFERYIVRQSNPNDFIFNSLGDMYKVEFPPQDYYKFMNDTKGMDKIYLKESYDQFLYSSYYEPAKEIARLYKQKGSVGFKTSDNSVIPLQTFDGEYLKSLSINHIDIPKMKSYYYYEYDPFNKNEIKDYLNDDFILNYTYMFMYDLNTIKSIVNKDGKYGIFGSGTVKILTTLGWKLKHDKNNDDPTISANIKYQVATEVDIPYNNYYDELMRISDEHDYYGYGSLANNKMVCDIRTYTIALLAIGLTLGL
;
A
#
# COMPACT_ATOMS: atom_id res chain seq x y z
N MET A 1 37.64 -3.31 -38.17
CA MET A 1 36.81 -4.48 -37.82
C MET A 1 37.67 -5.69 -37.42
N LYS A 2 38.52 -5.54 -36.40
CA LYS A 2 39.23 -6.66 -35.73
C LYS A 2 39.20 -6.54 -34.19
N ASN A 3 38.52 -5.53 -33.64
CA ASN A 3 38.31 -5.35 -32.19
C ASN A 3 36.85 -5.56 -31.74
N ILE A 4 36.00 -6.14 -32.59
CA ILE A 4 34.62 -6.53 -32.24
C ILE A 4 34.48 -8.06 -32.07
N ILE A 5 35.45 -8.84 -32.56
CA ILE A 5 35.44 -10.31 -32.45
C ILE A 5 36.11 -10.80 -31.15
N PHE A 6 36.84 -9.95 -30.42
CA PHE A 6 37.53 -10.35 -29.19
C PHE A 6 36.73 -10.13 -27.89
N ASN A 7 35.72 -9.25 -27.88
CA ASN A 7 34.85 -9.06 -26.70
C ASN A 7 33.58 -9.92 -26.72
N LEU A 8 33.19 -10.47 -27.87
CA LEU A 8 32.08 -11.43 -27.96
C LEU A 8 32.49 -12.85 -27.54
N LEU A 9 33.79 -13.19 -27.62
CA LEU A 9 34.30 -14.49 -27.19
C LEU A 9 34.46 -14.59 -25.65
N SER A 10 34.77 -13.47 -24.98
CA SER A 10 34.94 -13.42 -23.51
C SER A 10 33.62 -13.50 -22.75
N VAL A 11 32.53 -12.99 -23.34
CA VAL A 11 31.18 -13.07 -22.77
C VAL A 11 30.56 -14.46 -23.03
N PHE A 12 30.89 -15.09 -24.17
CA PHE A 12 30.44 -16.45 -24.46
C PHE A 12 31.16 -17.51 -23.61
N LEU A 13 32.43 -17.29 -23.26
CA LEU A 13 33.18 -18.16 -22.33
C LEU A 13 32.73 -18.02 -20.87
N LEU A 14 32.33 -16.82 -20.43
CA LEU A 14 31.80 -16.62 -19.07
C LEU A 14 30.42 -17.28 -18.88
N ILE A 15 29.60 -17.32 -19.93
CA ILE A 15 28.28 -17.95 -19.91
C ILE A 15 28.40 -19.49 -19.94
N ILE A 16 29.42 -20.04 -20.62
CA ILE A 16 29.70 -21.47 -20.58
C ILE A 16 30.26 -21.90 -19.21
N GLU A 17 31.09 -21.09 -18.55
CA GLU A 17 31.57 -21.38 -17.19
C GLU A 17 30.48 -21.23 -16.11
N LEU A 18 29.53 -20.31 -16.29
CA LEU A 18 28.40 -20.15 -15.35
C LEU A 18 27.35 -21.27 -15.48
N VAL A 19 27.16 -21.80 -16.69
CA VAL A 19 26.26 -22.95 -16.95
C VAL A 19 26.89 -24.25 -16.44
N TYR A 20 28.22 -24.42 -16.57
CA TYR A 20 28.92 -25.58 -15.98
C TYR A 20 28.95 -25.54 -14.44
N ALA A 21 29.07 -24.37 -13.82
CA ALA A 21 29.06 -24.24 -12.35
C ALA A 21 27.69 -24.49 -11.70
N ILE A 22 26.61 -24.42 -12.48
CA ILE A 22 25.23 -24.68 -12.03
C ILE A 22 24.83 -26.14 -12.28
N GLU A 23 25.43 -26.83 -13.27
CA GLU A 23 25.25 -28.28 -13.49
C GLU A 23 26.16 -29.17 -12.61
N GLU A 24 27.28 -28.67 -12.04
CA GLU A 24 28.19 -29.46 -11.19
C GLU A 24 27.87 -29.46 -9.67
N ASN A 25 26.82 -28.76 -9.20
CA ASN A 25 26.41 -28.78 -7.77
C ASN A 25 25.08 -29.51 -7.51
N TYR A 26 24.62 -30.32 -8.47
CA TYR A 26 23.53 -31.27 -8.30
C TYR A 26 24.05 -32.65 -8.72
N ASP A 27 24.18 -33.54 -7.73
CA ASP A 27 24.66 -34.94 -7.74
C ASP A 27 26.17 -35.25 -7.59
N ASP A 28 26.43 -35.84 -6.42
CA ASP A 28 27.39 -36.87 -6.05
C ASP A 28 28.90 -36.59 -5.91
N ASN A 29 29.23 -36.35 -4.64
CA ASN A 29 30.35 -36.95 -3.91
C ASN A 29 30.74 -38.36 -4.42
N ASN A 30 31.86 -38.46 -5.14
CA ASN A 30 32.93 -39.41 -4.82
C ASN A 30 34.14 -39.24 -5.74
N ALA A 31 35.29 -38.90 -5.16
CA ALA A 31 36.50 -39.72 -5.14
C ALA A 31 37.82 -38.92 -5.22
N ASN A 32 38.57 -39.04 -4.13
CA ASN A 32 40.03 -39.24 -4.07
C ASN A 32 40.96 -38.08 -4.47
N THR A 33 41.46 -37.40 -3.44
CA THR A 33 42.88 -37.05 -3.39
C THR A 33 43.50 -37.58 -2.10
N THR A 34 44.43 -38.52 -2.25
CA THR A 34 45.18 -39.20 -1.20
C THR A 34 46.37 -38.35 -0.78
N THR A 35 46.54 -38.04 0.51
CA THR A 35 47.85 -38.04 1.21
C THR A 35 47.67 -38.20 2.74
N ILE A 36 47.74 -39.46 3.23
CA ILE A 36 48.65 -40.03 4.26
C ILE A 36 49.32 -39.00 5.21
N ILE A 37 49.42 -39.07 6.56
CA ILE A 37 49.18 -40.03 7.67
C ILE A 37 49.18 -39.17 8.97
N GLU A 38 48.33 -39.46 9.96
CA GLU A 38 48.76 -39.75 11.35
C GLU A 38 47.61 -40.30 12.22
N VAL A 39 47.98 -41.30 13.00
CA VAL A 39 47.13 -42.23 13.76
C VAL A 39 46.85 -41.68 15.15
N SER A 40 45.62 -41.78 15.64
CA SER A 40 45.35 -42.06 17.06
C SER A 40 43.89 -42.45 17.32
N SER A 41 43.74 -43.55 18.04
CA SER A 41 42.55 -44.32 18.43
C SER A 41 41.67 -43.64 19.49
N THR A 42 40.35 -43.88 19.47
CA THR A 42 39.63 -44.56 20.59
C THR A 42 38.21 -45.01 20.21
N ILE A 43 37.77 -46.03 20.95
CA ILE A 43 36.65 -46.97 20.75
C ILE A 43 35.43 -46.51 21.58
N ASN A 44 34.20 -46.85 21.13
CA ASN A 44 33.06 -47.43 21.90
C ASN A 44 31.76 -47.23 21.10
N ASP A 45 31.19 -48.28 20.51
CA ASP A 45 30.24 -49.27 21.10
C ASP A 45 28.78 -48.77 21.14
N LEU A 46 27.93 -49.38 20.29
CA LEU A 46 26.69 -50.10 20.64
C LEU A 46 25.69 -50.14 19.46
N THR A 47 25.58 -51.31 18.82
CA THR A 47 24.35 -51.85 18.21
C THR A 47 23.45 -52.49 19.30
N PRO A 48 22.27 -53.11 19.04
CA PRO A 48 21.41 -53.18 17.83
C PRO A 48 19.89 -52.96 18.14
N THR A 49 19.03 -52.92 17.12
CA THR A 49 17.80 -53.74 17.11
C THR A 49 17.25 -53.94 15.69
N GLU A 50 16.61 -55.10 15.51
CA GLU A 50 16.30 -55.82 14.27
C GLU A 50 14.98 -55.43 13.57
N THR A 51 14.99 -55.66 12.25
CA THR A 51 13.96 -56.21 11.34
C THR A 51 12.52 -55.67 11.33
N VAL A 52 11.98 -55.40 10.14
CA VAL A 52 10.93 -56.22 9.47
C VAL A 52 10.99 -55.99 7.94
N ASP A 53 10.79 -57.08 7.22
CA ASP A 53 10.77 -57.31 5.77
C ASP A 53 9.37 -57.04 5.18
N ALA A 54 9.27 -56.48 3.97
CA ALA A 54 8.14 -56.66 3.06
C ALA A 54 8.45 -56.11 1.65
N THR A 55 8.46 -57.04 0.71
CA THR A 55 8.49 -56.91 -0.74
C THR A 55 7.13 -56.46 -1.29
N GLU A 56 7.09 -55.65 -2.37
CA GLU A 56 6.39 -56.01 -3.61
C GLU A 56 6.56 -54.97 -4.74
N SER A 57 6.60 -55.53 -5.95
CA SER A 57 6.81 -55.02 -7.31
C SER A 57 5.87 -53.92 -7.80
N VAL A 58 6.34 -53.07 -8.75
CA VAL A 58 5.61 -52.72 -9.99
C VAL A 58 6.59 -52.47 -11.15
N GLU A 59 6.16 -52.94 -12.33
CA GLU A 59 6.85 -53.14 -13.60
C GLU A 59 7.29 -51.89 -14.38
N VAL A 60 8.30 -52.14 -15.23
CA VAL A 60 8.81 -51.32 -16.32
C VAL A 60 7.83 -51.33 -17.50
N ALA A 61 7.56 -50.16 -18.09
CA ALA A 61 7.13 -50.05 -19.48
C ALA A 61 7.81 -48.85 -20.15
N ALA A 62 8.96 -49.13 -20.77
CA ALA A 62 9.58 -48.25 -21.75
C ALA A 62 8.77 -48.26 -23.05
N LYS A 63 8.48 -47.08 -23.60
CA LYS A 63 7.91 -46.94 -24.94
C LYS A 63 8.79 -46.02 -25.76
N ASN A 64 9.50 -46.63 -26.72
CA ASN A 64 10.23 -45.98 -27.80
C ASN A 64 9.25 -45.19 -28.69
N ILE A 65 9.60 -43.95 -29.02
CA ILE A 65 9.12 -43.28 -30.24
C ILE A 65 10.36 -42.74 -30.98
N THR A 66 10.46 -43.20 -32.21
CA THR A 66 11.48 -42.95 -33.22
C THR A 66 11.36 -41.55 -33.83
N SER A 67 12.51 -40.99 -34.16
CA SER A 67 12.73 -39.81 -34.99
C SER A 67 12.32 -40.04 -36.45
N GLU A 68 11.59 -39.11 -37.05
CA GLU A 68 11.64 -38.83 -38.49
C GLU A 68 11.58 -37.32 -38.71
N ASP A 69 12.59 -36.82 -39.43
CA ASP A 69 12.76 -35.45 -39.87
C ASP A 69 11.68 -35.04 -40.87
N ASN A 70 11.15 -33.82 -40.72
CA ASN A 70 10.49 -33.11 -41.82
C ASN A 70 10.96 -31.64 -41.83
N PRO A 71 11.77 -31.20 -42.81
CA PRO A 71 12.26 -29.83 -42.91
C PRO A 71 11.38 -29.06 -43.90
N ASP A 72 10.18 -28.63 -43.49
CA ASP A 72 9.37 -27.69 -44.25
C ASP A 72 8.31 -27.06 -43.32
N GLU A 73 8.67 -26.01 -42.59
CA GLU A 73 7.74 -24.96 -42.18
C GLU A 73 8.53 -23.72 -41.71
N VAL A 74 9.04 -22.99 -42.69
CA VAL A 74 9.43 -21.58 -42.55
C VAL A 74 8.19 -20.76 -42.92
N ASN A 75 7.87 -19.79 -42.06
CA ASN A 75 6.84 -18.74 -42.18
C ASN A 75 5.41 -19.11 -41.75
N ASN A 76 5.16 -19.02 -40.44
CA ASN A 76 3.87 -18.53 -39.96
C ASN A 76 4.01 -17.85 -38.58
N PHE A 77 4.69 -16.70 -38.55
CA PHE A 77 4.76 -15.82 -37.35
C PHE A 77 3.99 -14.50 -37.53
N ASP A 78 3.19 -14.37 -38.58
CA ASP A 78 2.44 -13.15 -38.92
C ASP A 78 1.00 -13.12 -38.40
N ASN A 79 0.62 -14.04 -37.50
CA ASN A 79 -0.74 -14.10 -36.94
C ASN A 79 -0.77 -14.19 -35.40
N MET A 80 0.11 -13.46 -34.70
CA MET A 80 -0.19 -13.07 -33.32
C MET A 80 -1.04 -11.80 -33.35
N THR A 81 -2.35 -12.04 -33.38
CA THR A 81 -3.44 -11.12 -33.08
C THR A 81 -3.06 -10.10 -32.00
N HIS A 82 -3.18 -8.82 -32.32
CA HIS A 82 -3.34 -7.74 -31.36
C HIS A 82 -4.37 -8.14 -30.29
N ILE A 83 -3.91 -8.45 -29.07
CA ILE A 83 -4.78 -8.55 -27.90
C ILE A 83 -4.99 -7.11 -27.46
N SER A 84 -6.09 -6.47 -27.88
CA SER A 84 -6.50 -5.21 -27.25
C SER A 84 -6.92 -5.52 -25.82
N ILE A 85 -6.25 -4.94 -24.82
CA ILE A 85 -6.80 -4.92 -23.48
C ILE A 85 -7.93 -3.89 -23.54
N SER A 86 -9.17 -4.36 -23.69
CA SER A 86 -10.30 -3.44 -23.57
C SER A 86 -10.46 -3.08 -22.11
N SER A 87 -10.09 -1.85 -21.75
CA SER A 87 -10.53 -1.27 -20.47
C SER A 87 -12.04 -1.07 -20.57
N VAL A 88 -12.77 -1.70 -19.65
CA VAL A 88 -14.20 -1.48 -19.53
C VAL A 88 -14.40 -0.35 -18.53
N TYR A 89 -14.87 0.79 -19.03
CA TYR A 89 -15.20 1.94 -18.21
C TYR A 89 -16.64 1.80 -17.71
N LYS A 90 -16.80 1.64 -16.40
CA LYS A 90 -18.11 1.76 -15.74
C LYS A 90 -18.10 3.02 -14.86
N SER A 91 -19.29 3.51 -14.55
CA SER A 91 -19.45 4.60 -13.59
C SER A 91 -20.53 4.29 -12.57
N VAL A 92 -20.36 4.82 -11.37
CA VAL A 92 -21.36 4.82 -10.31
C VAL A 92 -21.63 6.27 -9.94
N VAL A 93 -22.91 6.64 -9.91
CA VAL A 93 -23.34 7.99 -9.52
C VAL A 93 -24.45 7.84 -8.49
N THR A 94 -24.27 8.46 -7.33
CA THR A 94 -25.27 8.66 -6.29
C THR A 94 -25.68 10.14 -6.26
N ASN A 95 -26.28 10.65 -5.17
CA ASN A 95 -26.75 12.04 -5.17
C ASN A 95 -25.60 13.06 -5.15
N HIS A 96 -24.51 12.70 -4.48
CA HIS A 96 -23.37 13.58 -4.18
C HIS A 96 -22.02 12.89 -4.36
N MET A 97 -21.99 11.64 -4.85
CA MET A 97 -20.75 10.93 -5.11
C MET A 97 -20.74 10.37 -6.53
N LYS A 98 -19.59 10.50 -7.19
CA LYS A 98 -19.31 9.94 -8.50
C LYS A 98 -18.06 9.08 -8.42
N ALA A 99 -18.13 7.88 -8.95
CA ALA A 99 -16.99 6.99 -9.10
C ALA A 99 -16.80 6.58 -10.56
N GLU A 100 -15.57 6.63 -11.04
CA GLU A 100 -15.13 6.04 -12.30
C GLU A 100 -14.42 4.73 -12.00
N ILE A 101 -14.86 3.64 -12.63
CA ILE A 101 -14.30 2.29 -12.42
C ILE A 101 -13.53 1.89 -13.67
N HIS A 102 -12.23 1.64 -13.47
CA HIS A 102 -11.27 1.23 -14.48
C HIS A 102 -11.02 -0.27 -14.33
N CYS A 103 -11.66 -1.05 -15.19
CA CYS A 103 -11.57 -2.51 -15.17
C CYS A 103 -10.57 -2.97 -16.21
N LEU A 104 -9.37 -3.32 -15.74
CA LEU A 104 -8.29 -3.81 -16.58
C LEU A 104 -8.48 -5.31 -16.87
N TYR A 105 -7.81 -5.81 -17.91
CA TYR A 105 -7.73 -7.25 -18.23
C TYR A 105 -9.05 -7.95 -18.58
N ASN A 106 -10.00 -7.24 -19.20
CA ASN A 106 -11.30 -7.78 -19.64
C ASN A 106 -12.09 -8.50 -18.51
N ARG A 107 -11.98 -7.99 -17.28
CA ARG A 107 -12.68 -8.49 -16.08
C ARG A 107 -14.06 -7.84 -15.93
N GLU A 108 -14.89 -7.90 -16.97
CA GLU A 108 -16.21 -7.23 -16.96
C GLU A 108 -17.13 -7.75 -15.83
N ASP A 109 -17.15 -9.06 -15.58
CA ASP A 109 -18.00 -9.65 -14.54
C ASP A 109 -17.65 -9.12 -13.13
N GLN A 110 -16.35 -9.04 -12.80
CA GLN A 110 -15.87 -8.47 -11.53
C GLN A 110 -16.17 -6.97 -11.43
N CYS A 111 -16.07 -6.26 -12.56
CA CYS A 111 -16.42 -4.86 -12.68
C CYS A 111 -17.89 -4.61 -12.29
N GLU A 112 -18.80 -5.45 -12.76
CA GLU A 112 -20.24 -5.35 -12.44
C GLU A 112 -20.51 -5.61 -10.96
N ILE A 113 -19.82 -6.59 -10.36
CA ILE A 113 -19.93 -6.88 -8.92
C ILE A 113 -19.50 -5.66 -8.11
N PHE A 114 -18.31 -5.10 -8.38
CA PHE A 114 -17.83 -3.92 -7.67
C PHE A 114 -18.68 -2.68 -7.96
N GLN A 115 -19.26 -2.54 -9.16
CA GLN A 115 -20.16 -1.43 -9.49
C GLN A 115 -21.39 -1.41 -8.58
N ASP A 116 -22.02 -2.56 -8.37
CA ASP A 116 -23.20 -2.68 -7.50
C ASP A 116 -22.83 -2.48 -6.02
N GLN A 117 -21.78 -3.16 -5.55
CA GLN A 117 -21.28 -3.00 -4.18
C GLN A 117 -20.89 -1.55 -3.88
N LEU A 118 -20.18 -0.88 -4.79
CA LEU A 118 -19.78 0.51 -4.63
C LEU A 118 -21.00 1.45 -4.53
N ARG A 119 -22.03 1.25 -5.36
CA ARG A 119 -23.27 2.03 -5.28
C ARG A 119 -23.92 1.94 -3.90
N ASP A 120 -23.94 0.75 -3.32
CA ASP A 120 -24.52 0.50 -2.00
C ASP A 120 -23.69 1.13 -0.89
N ILE A 121 -22.35 1.04 -0.96
CA ILE A 121 -21.45 1.68 0.01
C ILE A 121 -21.56 3.22 -0.04
N LEU A 122 -21.54 3.81 -1.23
CA LEU A 122 -21.67 5.27 -1.39
C LEU A 122 -23.04 5.77 -0.88
N SER A 123 -24.11 5.03 -1.17
CA SER A 123 -25.45 5.34 -0.67
C SER A 123 -25.53 5.26 0.86
N GLN A 124 -24.87 4.27 1.47
CA GLN A 124 -24.77 4.17 2.93
C GLN A 124 -24.00 5.36 3.51
N PHE A 125 -22.90 5.79 2.89
CA PHE A 125 -22.14 6.96 3.35
C PHE A 125 -22.99 8.25 3.29
N GLU A 126 -23.70 8.49 2.18
CA GLU A 126 -24.65 9.62 2.01
C GLU A 126 -25.84 9.61 2.98
N SER A 127 -26.17 8.44 3.53
CA SER A 127 -27.24 8.31 4.53
C SER A 127 -26.78 8.81 5.91
N VAL A 128 -25.48 8.74 6.19
CA VAL A 128 -24.90 9.13 7.49
C VAL A 128 -24.47 10.60 7.48
N PHE A 129 -23.78 11.03 6.43
CA PHE A 129 -23.13 12.35 6.37
C PHE A 129 -23.85 13.35 5.46
N VAL A 130 -23.73 14.63 5.80
CA VAL A 130 -24.09 15.74 4.92
C VAL A 130 -22.93 15.98 3.96
N ILE A 131 -23.22 15.91 2.66
CA ILE A 131 -22.27 16.22 1.59
C ILE A 131 -22.70 17.56 0.98
N LYS A 132 -21.85 18.57 1.10
CA LYS A 132 -22.11 19.93 0.62
C LYS A 132 -21.66 20.12 -0.82
N GLU A 133 -20.56 19.47 -1.18
CA GLU A 133 -19.95 19.50 -2.50
C GLU A 133 -19.63 18.07 -2.91
N ASP A 134 -19.89 17.78 -4.19
CA ASP A 134 -19.79 16.42 -4.73
C ASP A 134 -18.37 15.86 -4.59
N ILE A 135 -18.33 14.56 -4.28
CA ILE A 135 -17.10 13.78 -4.12
C ILE A 135 -16.93 12.90 -5.34
N SER A 136 -15.71 12.91 -5.87
CA SER A 136 -15.30 12.21 -7.07
C SER A 136 -14.17 11.25 -6.72
N LEU A 137 -14.26 10.00 -7.15
CA LEU A 137 -13.21 9.02 -6.92
C LEU A 137 -12.94 8.16 -8.17
N SER A 138 -11.72 7.64 -8.26
CA SER A 138 -11.34 6.64 -9.26
C SER A 138 -11.10 5.30 -8.58
N LEU A 139 -11.62 4.22 -9.15
CA LEU A 139 -11.42 2.85 -8.70
C LEU A 139 -10.71 2.06 -9.80
N PHE A 140 -9.48 1.64 -9.54
CA PHE A 140 -8.72 0.76 -10.42
C PHE A 140 -8.79 -0.68 -9.92
N LEU A 141 -9.22 -1.58 -10.79
CA LEU A 141 -9.22 -3.02 -10.53
C LEU A 141 -7.96 -3.62 -11.20
N MET A 142 -6.95 -3.97 -10.42
CA MET A 142 -5.67 -4.48 -10.93
C MET A 142 -5.02 -5.51 -10.02
N ASP A 143 -4.11 -6.31 -10.58
CA ASP A 143 -3.32 -7.27 -9.82
C ASP A 143 -2.27 -6.52 -8.98
N LEU A 144 -2.42 -6.60 -7.66
CA LEU A 144 -1.51 -5.94 -6.71
C LEU A 144 -0.30 -6.78 -6.32
N THR A 145 -0.11 -7.98 -6.88
CA THR A 145 0.98 -8.91 -6.53
C THR A 145 2.36 -8.26 -6.46
N TYR A 146 2.62 -7.29 -7.35
CA TYR A 146 3.91 -6.60 -7.43
C TYR A 146 4.03 -5.37 -6.51
N MET A 147 2.91 -4.76 -6.10
CA MET A 147 2.88 -3.55 -5.26
C MET A 147 2.71 -3.89 -3.78
N CYS A 148 1.80 -4.81 -3.48
CA CYS A 148 1.52 -5.29 -2.15
C CYS A 148 0.87 -6.66 -2.26
N LYS A 149 1.71 -7.70 -2.17
CA LYS A 149 1.32 -9.10 -2.37
C LYS A 149 0.11 -9.51 -1.53
N ASP A 150 0.00 -8.98 -0.31
CA ASP A 150 -1.04 -9.36 0.64
C ASP A 150 -2.12 -8.28 0.81
N CYS A 151 -2.13 -7.22 -0.01
CA CYS A 151 -3.17 -6.19 0.06
C CYS A 151 -4.43 -6.60 -0.70
N LEU A 152 -5.58 -6.40 -0.06
CA LEU A 152 -6.89 -6.45 -0.69
C LEU A 152 -7.21 -5.18 -1.48
N GLY A 153 -6.72 -4.04 -1.00
CA GLY A 153 -6.88 -2.75 -1.61
C GLY A 153 -5.98 -1.71 -0.96
N ILE A 154 -5.86 -0.56 -1.62
CA ILE A 154 -5.12 0.60 -1.12
C ILE A 154 -5.73 1.89 -1.68
N VAL A 155 -5.80 2.92 -0.84
CA VAL A 155 -5.97 4.30 -1.31
C VAL A 155 -4.62 4.94 -1.58
N LEU A 156 -4.44 5.47 -2.78
CA LEU A 156 -3.28 6.30 -3.10
C LEU A 156 -3.37 7.64 -2.37
N PRO A 157 -2.26 8.28 -1.97
CA PRO A 157 -2.30 9.57 -1.31
C PRO A 157 -3.24 10.56 -2.04
N PRO A 158 -4.30 11.08 -1.39
CA PRO A 158 -5.30 11.88 -2.08
C PRO A 158 -4.74 13.24 -2.49
N SER A 159 -5.50 13.97 -3.31
CA SER A 159 -5.21 15.40 -3.48
C SER A 159 -5.43 16.08 -2.12
N PHE A 160 -4.50 16.95 -1.71
CA PHE A 160 -4.55 17.59 -0.40
C PHE A 160 -4.91 19.06 -0.53
N VAL A 161 -5.49 19.60 0.54
CA VAL A 161 -5.61 21.04 0.77
C VAL A 161 -4.90 21.36 2.08
N TYR A 162 -4.08 22.39 2.09
CA TYR A 162 -3.34 22.81 3.27
C TYR A 162 -4.11 23.91 3.98
N LEU A 163 -4.59 23.62 5.18
CA LEU A 163 -5.36 24.56 5.98
C LEU A 163 -4.69 24.78 7.33
N LYS A 164 -4.85 26.00 7.85
CA LYS A 164 -4.56 26.35 9.24
C LYS A 164 -5.81 26.91 9.89
N GLU A 165 -5.92 26.70 11.19
CA GLU A 165 -6.98 27.34 11.98
C GLU A 165 -6.66 28.83 12.19
N GLU A 166 -7.70 29.66 12.28
CA GLU A 166 -7.55 31.08 12.60
C GLU A 166 -6.82 31.23 13.94
N GLY A 167 -5.75 32.03 13.95
CA GLY A 167 -4.91 32.23 15.13
C GLY A 167 -3.89 31.11 15.42
N SER A 168 -3.85 30.04 14.60
CA SER A 168 -2.79 29.04 14.64
C SER A 168 -1.81 29.23 13.48
N ASP A 169 -0.53 28.97 13.75
CA ASP A 169 0.55 28.87 12.76
C ASP A 169 0.77 27.43 12.27
N LYS A 170 0.03 26.46 12.84
CA LYS A 170 0.12 25.06 12.45
C LYS A 170 -0.68 24.80 11.19
N VAL A 171 -0.03 24.12 10.26
CA VAL A 171 -0.62 23.72 8.98
C VAL A 171 -0.80 22.22 8.97
N TYR A 172 -1.97 21.77 8.51
CA TYR A 172 -2.29 20.37 8.33
C TYR A 172 -2.75 20.12 6.90
N THR A 173 -2.56 18.88 6.42
CA THR A 173 -3.14 18.42 5.16
C THR A 173 -4.54 17.87 5.42
N TYR A 174 -5.45 18.23 4.53
CA TYR A 174 -6.82 17.73 4.49
C TYR A 174 -7.02 17.06 3.15
N PRO A 175 -7.46 15.78 3.09
CA PRO A 175 -7.88 15.20 1.82
C PRO A 175 -8.93 16.08 1.16
N GLN A 176 -8.85 16.25 -0.15
CA GLN A 176 -9.71 17.16 -0.91
C GLN A 176 -11.20 16.87 -0.66
N ALA A 177 -11.58 15.59 -0.58
CA ALA A 177 -12.94 15.15 -0.27
C ALA A 177 -13.46 15.77 1.04
N LEU A 178 -12.62 15.84 2.09
CA LEU A 178 -12.95 16.47 3.37
C LEU A 178 -12.92 17.99 3.26
N ALA A 179 -11.88 18.58 2.66
CA ALA A 179 -11.73 20.02 2.54
C ALA A 179 -12.92 20.68 1.83
N LYS A 180 -13.45 20.04 0.78
CA LYS A 180 -14.69 20.46 0.09
C LYS A 180 -15.89 20.59 1.03
N GLN A 181 -15.94 19.84 2.13
CA GLN A 181 -17.04 19.90 3.10
C GLN A 181 -16.85 20.99 4.18
N LEU A 182 -15.65 21.59 4.26
CA LEU A 182 -15.31 22.64 5.21
C LEU A 182 -15.62 24.04 4.64
N ASN A 183 -15.75 25.00 5.56
CA ASN A 183 -15.83 26.42 5.23
C ASN A 183 -14.53 27.09 5.66
N PHE A 184 -13.84 27.76 4.73
CA PHE A 184 -12.54 28.37 4.99
C PHE A 184 -12.27 29.54 4.06
N ASP A 185 -11.52 30.52 4.55
CA ASP A 185 -11.15 31.71 3.80
C ASP A 185 -10.11 31.36 2.72
N GLY A 186 -10.34 31.79 1.47
CA GLY A 186 -9.51 31.47 0.31
C GLY A 186 -9.92 30.21 -0.44
N LYS A 187 -11.10 29.63 -0.13
CA LYS A 187 -11.63 28.44 -0.84
C LYS A 187 -11.87 28.72 -2.32
N GLU A 188 -12.33 29.92 -2.64
CA GLU A 188 -12.57 30.43 -3.99
C GLU A 188 -11.30 30.49 -4.85
N ASP A 189 -10.12 30.55 -4.23
CA ASP A 189 -8.83 30.59 -4.92
C ASP A 189 -8.26 29.19 -5.17
N ILE A 190 -8.89 28.13 -4.64
CA ILE A 190 -8.45 26.75 -4.84
C ILE A 190 -9.13 26.17 -6.08
N GLN A 191 -8.31 25.73 -7.03
CA GLN A 191 -8.73 24.85 -8.10
C GLN A 191 -8.62 23.40 -7.63
N PHE A 192 -9.75 22.81 -7.22
CA PHE A 192 -9.80 21.39 -6.87
C PHE A 192 -9.52 20.50 -8.09
N SER A 193 -8.85 19.37 -7.85
CA SER A 193 -8.74 18.28 -8.82
C SER A 193 -10.12 17.70 -9.15
N SER A 194 -10.28 17.17 -10.36
CA SER A 194 -11.50 16.48 -10.79
C SER A 194 -11.74 15.14 -10.12
N VAL A 195 -10.71 14.60 -9.44
CA VAL A 195 -10.74 13.36 -8.66
C VAL A 195 -10.24 13.69 -7.25
N ASP A 196 -11.05 13.40 -6.23
CA ASP A 196 -10.70 13.67 -4.84
C ASP A 196 -9.72 12.64 -4.27
N PHE A 197 -9.92 11.37 -4.59
CA PHE A 197 -9.02 10.27 -4.21
C PHE A 197 -9.15 9.07 -5.14
N THR A 198 -8.13 8.22 -5.11
CA THR A 198 -8.00 7.07 -6.01
C THR A 198 -7.78 5.81 -5.19
N MET A 199 -8.58 4.78 -5.48
CA MET A 199 -8.49 3.46 -4.86
C MET A 199 -8.00 2.46 -5.88
N VAL A 200 -7.20 1.50 -5.41
CA VAL A 200 -6.72 0.38 -6.20
C VAL A 200 -7.06 -0.90 -5.45
N ILE A 201 -7.86 -1.77 -6.07
CA ILE A 201 -8.35 -3.00 -5.46
C ILE A 201 -7.75 -4.20 -6.19
N ASN A 202 -7.28 -5.16 -5.41
CA ASN A 202 -6.66 -6.37 -5.93
C ASN A 202 -7.70 -7.26 -6.63
N VAL A 203 -7.43 -7.67 -7.87
CA VAL A 203 -8.30 -8.57 -8.65
C VAL A 203 -7.84 -10.02 -8.68
N ASP A 204 -6.79 -10.38 -7.92
CA ASP A 204 -6.37 -11.78 -7.75
C ASP A 204 -7.31 -12.59 -6.83
N GLN A 205 -8.60 -12.27 -6.85
CA GLN A 205 -9.64 -12.85 -6.01
C GLN A 205 -10.71 -13.49 -6.92
N THR A 206 -11.33 -14.58 -6.46
CA THR A 206 -12.45 -15.17 -7.20
C THR A 206 -13.69 -14.28 -7.12
N ASP A 207 -14.65 -14.48 -8.03
CA ASP A 207 -15.92 -13.74 -7.97
C ASP A 207 -16.69 -14.01 -6.66
N GLU A 208 -16.54 -15.21 -6.08
CA GLU A 208 -17.12 -15.57 -4.78
C GLU A 208 -16.48 -14.77 -3.64
N ASP A 209 -15.15 -14.65 -3.67
CA ASP A 209 -14.38 -13.85 -2.73
C ASP A 209 -14.79 -12.36 -2.80
N ILE A 210 -14.85 -11.79 -4.01
CA ILE A 210 -15.28 -10.41 -4.24
C ILE A 210 -16.73 -10.20 -3.75
N ARG A 211 -17.64 -11.12 -4.03
CA ARG A 211 -19.02 -11.03 -3.52
C ARG A 211 -19.09 -11.11 -2.00
N THR A 212 -18.15 -11.81 -1.36
CA THR A 212 -18.11 -11.99 0.09
C THR A 212 -17.56 -10.75 0.78
N PHE A 213 -16.37 -10.26 0.41
CA PHE A 213 -15.71 -9.19 1.16
C PHE A 213 -15.45 -7.90 0.36
N GLY A 214 -15.85 -7.83 -0.91
CA GLY A 214 -15.66 -6.64 -1.77
C GLY A 214 -16.27 -5.36 -1.18
N GLU A 215 -17.49 -5.44 -0.63
CA GLU A 215 -18.12 -4.32 0.07
C GLU A 215 -17.29 -3.82 1.27
N TYR A 216 -16.67 -4.74 2.01
CA TYR A 216 -15.82 -4.39 3.14
C TYR A 216 -14.58 -3.63 2.68
N ILE A 217 -13.90 -4.13 1.64
CA ILE A 217 -12.71 -3.47 1.10
C ILE A 217 -13.07 -2.06 0.61
N LEU A 218 -14.13 -1.93 -0.20
CA LEU A 218 -14.56 -0.63 -0.72
C LEU A 218 -14.89 0.36 0.41
N ALA A 219 -15.63 -0.06 1.42
CA ALA A 219 -15.99 0.80 2.54
C ALA A 219 -14.78 1.24 3.35
N ARG A 220 -13.83 0.33 3.60
CA ARG A 220 -12.56 0.64 4.28
C ARG A 220 -11.74 1.66 3.50
N GLU A 221 -11.49 1.38 2.22
CA GLU A 221 -10.66 2.26 1.40
C GLU A 221 -11.33 3.64 1.22
N ILE A 222 -12.66 3.72 1.10
CA ILE A 222 -13.36 5.01 1.10
C ILE A 222 -13.08 5.80 2.39
N LEU A 223 -13.07 5.16 3.58
CA LEU A 223 -12.77 5.83 4.84
C LEU A 223 -11.34 6.40 4.90
N HIS A 224 -10.37 5.70 4.32
CA HIS A 224 -9.01 6.22 4.18
C HIS A 224 -8.97 7.44 3.25
N GLY A 225 -9.60 7.35 2.07
CA GLY A 225 -9.62 8.44 1.08
C GLY A 225 -10.33 9.71 1.54
N ILE A 226 -11.32 9.59 2.43
CA ILE A 226 -12.10 10.72 2.94
C ILE A 226 -11.57 11.32 4.25
N GLY A 227 -10.52 10.75 4.86
CA GLY A 227 -9.88 11.40 6.02
C GLY A 227 -9.07 10.55 6.98
N ILE A 228 -9.29 9.23 7.06
CA ILE A 228 -8.65 8.37 8.06
C ILE A 228 -7.34 7.84 7.51
N ALA A 229 -6.35 8.72 7.36
CA ALA A 229 -5.05 8.35 6.82
C ALA A 229 -3.93 9.23 7.41
N THR A 230 -2.78 8.63 7.65
CA THR A 230 -1.54 9.31 8.00
C THR A 230 -0.86 9.85 6.74
N THR A 231 -0.12 10.95 6.87
CA THR A 231 0.78 11.44 5.82
C THR A 231 2.21 10.93 5.98
N GLY A 232 2.49 10.06 6.95
CA GLY A 232 3.81 9.51 7.18
C GLY A 232 3.79 8.10 7.72
N ASP A 233 4.99 7.59 8.01
CA ASP A 233 5.23 6.20 8.33
C ASP A 233 6.44 5.99 9.24
N LEU A 234 6.65 4.75 9.71
CA LEU A 234 7.89 4.39 10.38
C LEU A 234 8.97 3.99 9.38
N VAL A 235 10.17 4.53 9.60
CA VAL A 235 11.40 4.11 8.94
C VAL A 235 12.06 3.06 9.83
N ASN A 236 12.22 1.84 9.30
CA ASN A 236 12.76 0.69 10.04
C ASN A 236 14.29 0.64 9.99
N SER A 237 14.94 0.60 11.15
CA SER A 237 16.41 0.59 11.28
C SER A 237 17.05 -0.70 10.77
N ASN A 238 16.35 -1.83 10.79
CA ASN A 238 16.87 -3.11 10.33
C ASN A 238 17.15 -3.12 8.82
N GLY A 239 16.45 -2.29 8.04
CA GLY A 239 16.74 -2.12 6.61
C GLY A 239 18.06 -1.38 6.34
N TYR A 240 18.49 -0.55 7.29
CA TYR A 240 19.62 0.38 7.14
C TYR A 240 20.44 0.53 8.44
N PRO A 241 20.96 -0.56 9.02
CA PRO A 241 21.62 -0.52 10.33
C PRO A 241 22.89 0.32 10.35
N ASP A 242 23.51 0.56 9.19
CA ASP A 242 24.68 1.43 9.02
C ASP A 242 24.32 2.93 9.04
N LEU A 243 23.03 3.28 8.91
CA LEU A 243 22.56 4.66 8.81
C LEU A 243 21.92 5.15 10.12
N PHE A 244 21.12 4.32 10.76
CA PHE A 244 20.46 4.60 12.02
C PHE A 244 20.19 3.29 12.77
N ASN A 245 20.19 3.35 14.10
CA ASN A 245 20.08 2.19 14.99
C ASN A 245 18.70 2.03 15.64
N GLU A 246 17.83 3.02 15.48
CA GLU A 246 16.49 3.06 16.04
C GLU A 246 15.48 3.44 14.96
N ASP A 247 14.28 2.88 15.04
CA ASP A 247 13.18 3.27 14.16
C ASP A 247 12.69 4.66 14.52
N PHE A 248 12.17 5.39 13.54
CA PHE A 248 11.61 6.71 13.73
C PHE A 248 10.44 6.94 12.78
N TYR A 249 9.49 7.80 13.17
CA TYR A 249 8.46 8.26 12.25
C TYR A 249 8.99 9.34 11.30
N ALA A 250 8.63 9.27 10.02
CA ALA A 250 8.87 10.32 9.04
C ALA A 250 7.59 10.58 8.22
N PRO A 251 7.19 11.86 8.05
CA PRO A 251 6.21 12.23 7.04
C PRO A 251 6.69 11.82 5.64
N GLN A 252 5.74 11.63 4.73
CA GLN A 252 6.01 11.38 3.33
C GLN A 252 6.74 12.58 2.72
N ARG A 253 7.78 12.30 1.93
CA ARG A 253 8.42 13.31 1.07
C ARG A 253 7.53 13.57 -0.13
N HIS A 254 7.39 14.82 -0.53
CA HIS A 254 6.70 15.18 -1.78
C HIS A 254 7.66 15.01 -2.98
N PRO A 255 7.41 14.11 -3.93
CA PRO A 255 8.19 14.05 -5.16
C PRO A 255 7.74 15.08 -6.17
N LYS A 256 8.70 15.63 -6.91
CA LYS A 256 8.47 16.29 -8.19
C LYS A 256 8.94 15.33 -9.28
N ILE A 257 8.00 14.83 -10.07
CA ILE A 257 8.29 13.91 -11.16
C ILE A 257 8.36 14.70 -12.46
N LYS A 258 9.41 14.48 -13.23
CA LYS A 258 9.53 14.94 -14.60
C LYS A 258 9.79 13.73 -15.48
N VAL A 259 8.94 13.53 -16.48
CA VAL A 259 9.16 12.53 -17.54
C VAL A 259 9.87 13.25 -18.68
N ASP A 260 11.02 12.73 -19.11
CA ASP A 260 11.72 13.19 -20.31
C ASP A 260 11.29 12.31 -21.50
N ASP A 261 10.40 12.85 -22.33
CA ASP A 261 9.82 12.16 -23.49
C ASP A 261 10.87 11.72 -24.53
N GLU A 262 12.08 12.30 -24.49
CA GLU A 262 13.15 12.02 -25.45
C GLU A 262 14.12 10.91 -25.00
N GLN A 263 14.06 10.44 -23.74
CA GLN A 263 14.95 9.42 -23.20
C GLN A 263 14.19 8.24 -22.57
N VAL A 264 14.51 7.03 -23.03
CA VAL A 264 13.90 5.76 -22.58
C VAL A 264 14.10 5.50 -21.07
N ASP A 265 15.13 6.07 -20.45
CA ASP A 265 15.42 5.96 -19.01
C ASP A 265 15.06 7.25 -18.23
N GLY A 266 14.25 8.14 -18.81
CA GLY A 266 14.14 9.57 -18.46
C GLY A 266 13.22 9.98 -17.31
N VAL A 267 12.86 9.07 -16.38
CA VAL A 267 12.04 9.48 -15.22
C VAL A 267 12.94 10.11 -14.16
N TYR A 268 12.72 11.41 -13.92
CA TYR A 268 13.41 12.18 -12.91
C TYR A 268 12.50 12.43 -11.72
N VAL A 269 12.86 11.87 -10.57
CA VAL A 269 12.13 12.11 -9.31
C VAL A 269 12.99 12.97 -8.40
N LYS A 270 12.39 14.08 -7.94
CA LYS A 270 13.03 15.05 -7.05
C LYS A 270 12.30 15.25 -5.75
N PHE A 271 12.94 14.92 -4.63
CA PHE A 271 12.42 15.21 -3.29
C PHE A 271 13.14 16.40 -2.67
N LYS A 272 12.42 17.27 -1.96
CA LYS A 272 13.03 18.44 -1.28
C LYS A 272 12.45 18.78 0.10
N LYS A 273 11.23 18.32 0.36
CA LYS A 273 10.48 18.64 1.57
C LYS A 273 9.50 17.53 1.91
N PHE A 274 9.06 17.56 3.15
CA PHE A 274 8.00 16.70 3.67
C PHE A 274 6.64 17.34 3.44
N TYR A 275 5.60 16.53 3.31
CA TYR A 275 4.23 17.03 3.46
C TYR A 275 4.00 17.49 4.92
N PRO A 276 3.12 18.49 5.16
CA PRO A 276 2.57 18.71 6.48
C PRO A 276 1.89 17.44 7.00
N LEU A 277 1.71 17.35 8.32
CA LEU A 277 0.97 16.24 8.92
C LEU A 277 -0.51 16.28 8.51
N SER A 278 -1.16 15.12 8.44
CA SER A 278 -2.60 15.04 8.21
C SER A 278 -3.38 15.64 9.37
N ILE A 279 -4.59 16.11 9.06
CA ILE A 279 -5.56 16.46 10.09
C ILE A 279 -5.91 15.26 10.99
N PHE A 280 -5.80 14.03 10.50
CA PHE A 280 -5.99 12.82 11.32
C PHE A 280 -4.89 12.70 12.39
N GLU A 281 -3.62 12.84 12.00
CA GLU A 281 -2.46 12.77 12.90
C GLU A 281 -2.49 13.81 14.01
N ARG A 282 -3.10 14.98 13.74
CA ARG A 282 -3.31 16.02 14.76
C ARG A 282 -3.99 15.50 16.02
N TYR A 283 -4.94 14.58 15.88
CA TYR A 283 -5.77 14.09 16.99
C TYR A 283 -5.27 12.77 17.59
N ILE A 284 -4.13 12.26 17.14
CA ILE A 284 -3.53 11.06 17.72
C ILE A 284 -2.87 11.43 19.05
N VAL A 285 -3.27 10.72 20.09
CA VAL A 285 -2.84 10.93 21.48
C VAL A 285 -2.30 9.64 22.08
N ARG A 286 -1.52 9.79 23.17
CA ARG A 286 -1.19 8.66 24.04
C ARG A 286 -2.44 8.20 24.79
N GLN A 287 -2.80 6.91 24.73
CA GLN A 287 -4.00 6.41 25.43
C GLN A 287 -3.93 6.63 26.94
N SER A 288 -2.74 6.45 27.55
CA SER A 288 -2.54 6.66 28.98
C SER A 288 -2.56 8.13 29.41
N ASN A 289 -2.45 9.06 28.46
CA ASN A 289 -2.57 10.50 28.69
C ASN A 289 -3.24 11.17 27.48
N PRO A 290 -4.58 11.20 27.39
CA PRO A 290 -5.31 11.73 26.24
C PRO A 290 -5.15 13.24 25.96
N ASN A 291 -4.32 13.95 26.72
CA ASN A 291 -3.95 15.34 26.44
C ASN A 291 -2.56 15.47 25.79
N ASP A 292 -1.82 14.36 25.68
CA ASP A 292 -0.52 14.26 25.02
C ASP A 292 -0.72 13.89 23.55
N PHE A 293 -0.81 14.91 22.68
CA PHE A 293 -0.89 14.75 21.23
C PHE A 293 0.52 14.49 20.67
N ILE A 294 0.76 13.26 20.25
CA ILE A 294 2.12 12.73 20.04
C ILE A 294 2.86 13.38 18.87
N PHE A 295 2.10 13.96 17.93
CA PHE A 295 2.61 14.61 16.72
C PHE A 295 2.90 16.11 16.86
N ASN A 296 2.57 16.73 18.01
CA ASN A 296 2.67 18.18 18.17
C ASN A 296 4.08 18.73 17.91
N SER A 297 5.10 17.96 18.26
CA SER A 297 6.53 18.29 18.08
C SER A 297 7.01 18.17 16.64
N LEU A 298 6.30 17.42 15.79
CA LEU A 298 6.64 17.20 14.38
C LEU A 298 5.85 18.11 13.42
N GLY A 299 4.91 18.93 13.92
CA GLY A 299 4.00 19.72 13.09
C GLY A 299 4.68 20.72 12.14
N ASP A 300 5.90 21.15 12.43
CA ASP A 300 6.69 22.05 11.60
C ASP A 300 7.71 21.35 10.70
N MET A 301 7.77 20.02 10.71
CA MET A 301 8.78 19.26 9.97
C MET A 301 8.71 19.49 8.45
N TYR A 302 7.53 19.84 7.91
CA TYR A 302 7.37 20.21 6.50
C TYR A 302 8.19 21.45 6.07
N LYS A 303 8.60 22.28 7.03
CA LYS A 303 9.47 23.45 6.80
C LYS A 303 10.95 23.07 6.66
N VAL A 304 11.32 21.83 7.00
CA VAL A 304 12.70 21.33 6.84
C VAL A 304 12.96 21.08 5.37
N GLU A 305 13.92 21.81 4.82
CA GLU A 305 14.47 21.55 3.50
C GLU A 305 15.63 20.57 3.60
N PHE A 306 15.73 19.64 2.65
CA PHE A 306 16.86 18.74 2.51
C PHE A 306 17.47 18.84 1.10
N PRO A 307 18.77 18.51 0.93
CA PRO A 307 19.41 18.49 -0.38
C PRO A 307 18.56 17.71 -1.38
N PRO A 308 18.34 18.24 -2.60
CA PRO A 308 17.47 17.57 -3.52
C PRO A 308 18.01 16.20 -3.91
N GLN A 309 17.18 15.17 -3.78
CA GLN A 309 17.52 13.84 -4.31
C GLN A 309 17.08 13.78 -5.75
N ASP A 310 18.03 13.58 -6.63
CA ASP A 310 17.80 13.49 -8.06
C ASP A 310 18.04 12.03 -8.46
N TYR A 311 16.95 11.25 -8.58
CA TYR A 311 17.04 9.88 -9.08
C TYR A 311 17.23 9.93 -10.60
N TYR A 312 18.50 9.90 -11.04
CA TYR A 312 18.89 9.95 -12.44
C TYR A 312 19.16 8.53 -12.92
N LYS A 313 18.12 7.86 -13.44
CA LYS A 313 18.09 6.42 -13.79
C LYS A 313 17.81 5.49 -12.60
N PHE A 314 16.65 5.68 -11.99
CA PHE A 314 16.09 4.77 -10.96
C PHE A 314 16.23 3.27 -11.35
N MET A 315 16.22 2.96 -12.64
CA MET A 315 16.38 1.62 -13.20
C MET A 315 17.79 1.02 -13.20
N ASN A 316 18.82 1.84 -13.05
CA ASN A 316 20.21 1.42 -13.02
C ASN A 316 20.85 1.64 -11.65
N ASP A 317 20.05 2.01 -10.64
CA ASP A 317 20.57 2.28 -9.32
C ASP A 317 21.01 0.97 -8.62
N THR A 318 22.17 1.01 -7.96
CA THR A 318 22.66 -0.12 -7.16
C THR A 318 22.17 0.04 -5.72
N LYS A 319 22.04 -1.06 -4.97
CA LYS A 319 21.75 -1.02 -3.51
C LYS A 319 22.66 -0.05 -2.73
N GLY A 320 23.89 0.18 -3.20
CA GLY A 320 24.82 1.14 -2.60
C GLY A 320 24.45 2.60 -2.85
N MET A 321 23.92 2.92 -4.03
CA MET A 321 23.43 4.27 -4.36
C MET A 321 22.14 4.57 -3.61
N ASP A 322 21.22 3.60 -3.48
CA ASP A 322 20.01 3.74 -2.65
C ASP A 322 20.34 4.10 -1.20
N LYS A 323 21.33 3.42 -0.59
CA LYS A 323 21.81 3.74 0.77
C LYS A 323 22.35 5.17 0.86
N ILE A 324 23.09 5.64 -0.14
CA ILE A 324 23.61 7.01 -0.19
C ILE A 324 22.46 8.01 -0.28
N TYR A 325 21.53 7.81 -1.21
CA TYR A 325 20.38 8.70 -1.37
C TYR A 325 19.53 8.75 -0.10
N LEU A 326 19.24 7.61 0.54
CA LEU A 326 18.51 7.56 1.79
C LEU A 326 19.26 8.24 2.92
N LYS A 327 20.58 8.04 3.03
CA LYS A 327 21.41 8.75 4.00
C LYS A 327 21.30 10.25 3.80
N GLU A 328 21.54 10.74 2.58
CA GLU A 328 21.44 12.17 2.24
C GLU A 328 20.03 12.73 2.47
N SER A 329 18.99 11.89 2.31
CA SER A 329 17.60 12.25 2.58
C SER A 329 17.33 12.55 4.03
N TYR A 330 17.84 11.68 4.90
CA TYR A 330 17.54 11.74 6.32
C TYR A 330 18.63 12.46 7.12
N ASP A 331 19.80 12.76 6.57
CA ASP A 331 20.92 13.37 7.32
C ASP A 331 20.48 14.65 8.04
N GLN A 332 19.83 15.57 7.33
CA GLN A 332 19.29 16.80 7.93
C GLN A 332 18.24 16.53 9.00
N PHE A 333 17.42 15.49 8.79
CA PHE A 333 16.39 15.09 9.73
C PHE A 333 16.98 14.44 10.99
N LEU A 334 17.93 13.52 10.86
CA LEU A 334 18.60 12.80 11.95
C LEU A 334 19.34 13.74 12.89
N TYR A 335 19.86 14.87 12.37
CA TYR A 335 20.50 15.92 13.17
C TYR A 335 19.55 17.05 13.61
N SER A 336 18.26 16.97 13.28
CA SER A 336 17.28 17.99 13.65
C SER A 336 16.69 17.75 15.05
N SER A 337 16.02 18.76 15.59
CA SER A 337 15.24 18.65 16.84
C SER A 337 14.02 17.73 16.73
N TYR A 338 13.67 17.26 15.53
CA TYR A 338 12.52 16.39 15.27
C TYR A 338 12.83 14.90 15.47
N TYR A 339 14.11 14.51 15.45
CA TYR A 339 14.49 13.10 15.47
C TYR A 339 14.12 12.38 16.77
N GLU A 340 14.42 12.95 17.93
CA GLU A 340 14.06 12.34 19.23
C GLU A 340 12.53 12.18 19.40
N PRO A 341 11.70 13.20 19.12
CA PRO A 341 10.25 13.00 19.09
C PRO A 341 9.79 11.92 18.10
N ALA A 342 10.39 11.84 16.92
CA ALA A 342 10.05 10.83 15.92
C ALA A 342 10.37 9.40 16.39
N LYS A 343 11.47 9.20 17.13
CA LYS A 343 11.79 7.91 17.78
C LYS A 343 10.77 7.55 18.85
N GLU A 344 10.32 8.52 19.64
CA GLU A 344 9.28 8.27 20.65
C GLU A 344 7.95 7.83 20.01
N ILE A 345 7.56 8.42 18.87
CA ILE A 345 6.38 7.97 18.12
C ILE A 345 6.56 6.54 17.63
N ALA A 346 7.72 6.19 17.06
CA ALA A 346 8.01 4.82 16.65
C ALA A 346 7.93 3.83 17.83
N ARG A 347 8.46 4.21 19.00
CA ARG A 347 8.36 3.41 20.23
C ARG A 347 6.91 3.20 20.65
N LEU A 348 6.07 4.23 20.55
CA LEU A 348 4.64 4.11 20.85
C LEU A 348 3.94 3.18 19.84
N TYR A 349 4.22 3.31 18.54
CA TYR A 349 3.58 2.48 17.52
C TYR A 349 3.88 0.98 17.69
N LYS A 350 5.06 0.66 18.24
CA LYS A 350 5.47 -0.71 18.63
C LYS A 350 5.11 -1.10 20.07
N GLN A 351 4.22 -0.35 20.72
CA GLN A 351 3.71 -0.67 22.04
C GLN A 351 2.20 -0.89 21.94
N LYS A 352 1.72 -2.11 22.20
CA LYS A 352 0.28 -2.41 22.14
C LYS A 352 -0.54 -1.50 23.07
N GLY A 353 -1.66 -0.96 22.56
CA GLY A 353 -2.60 -0.14 23.33
C GLY A 353 -2.02 1.22 23.77
N SER A 354 -1.06 1.75 23.04
CA SER A 354 -0.33 2.96 23.41
C SER A 354 -0.93 4.24 22.83
N VAL A 355 -1.56 4.18 21.66
CA VAL A 355 -2.07 5.34 20.91
C VAL A 355 -3.56 5.24 20.61
N GLY A 356 -4.24 6.38 20.58
CA GLY A 356 -5.66 6.46 20.26
C GLY A 356 -5.96 7.78 19.55
N PHE A 357 -7.15 7.86 18.96
CA PHE A 357 -7.67 9.07 18.34
C PHE A 357 -8.58 9.80 19.32
N LYS A 358 -8.26 11.05 19.67
CA LYS A 358 -9.09 11.88 20.55
C LYS A 358 -10.19 12.57 19.76
N THR A 359 -11.44 12.25 20.06
CA THR A 359 -12.61 12.80 19.39
C THR A 359 -13.02 14.15 19.98
N SER A 360 -13.86 14.90 19.25
CA SER A 360 -14.36 16.22 19.67
C SER A 360 -15.20 16.20 20.96
N ASP A 361 -15.84 15.06 21.27
CA ASP A 361 -16.52 14.82 22.56
C ASP A 361 -15.57 14.37 23.69
N ASN A 362 -14.24 14.42 23.45
CA ASN A 362 -13.15 13.99 24.33
C ASN A 362 -13.05 12.47 24.58
N SER A 363 -13.83 11.63 23.89
CA SER A 363 -13.58 10.18 23.93
C SER A 363 -12.29 9.82 23.19
N VAL A 364 -11.72 8.66 23.49
CA VAL A 364 -10.52 8.15 22.80
C VAL A 364 -10.88 6.85 22.13
N ILE A 365 -10.74 6.80 20.81
CA ILE A 365 -10.90 5.59 20.02
C ILE A 365 -9.52 4.90 19.93
N PRO A 366 -9.36 3.69 20.48
CA PRO A 366 -8.09 2.98 20.41
C PRO A 366 -7.66 2.72 18.97
N LEU A 367 -6.43 3.09 18.63
CA LEU A 367 -5.83 2.80 17.32
C LEU A 367 -4.92 1.58 17.43
N GLN A 368 -4.82 0.84 16.34
CA GLN A 368 -4.14 -0.45 16.30
C GLN A 368 -2.63 -0.29 16.42
N THR A 369 -2.06 -0.84 17.50
CA THR A 369 -0.61 -0.96 17.72
C THR A 369 -0.25 -2.37 18.18
N PHE A 370 0.97 -2.81 17.88
CA PHE A 370 1.45 -4.15 18.22
C PHE A 370 2.57 -4.10 19.26
N ASP A 371 2.88 -5.24 19.87
CA ASP A 371 3.97 -5.34 20.84
C ASP A 371 5.27 -5.70 20.13
N GLY A 372 6.23 -4.78 20.09
CA GLY A 372 7.55 -4.95 19.48
C GLY A 372 7.61 -4.84 17.96
N GLU A 373 6.46 -4.86 17.28
CA GLU A 373 6.36 -4.85 15.83
C GLU A 373 5.54 -3.67 15.31
N TYR A 374 5.83 -3.26 14.07
CA TYR A 374 5.03 -2.29 13.33
C TYR A 374 4.74 -2.87 11.96
N LEU A 375 3.47 -2.97 11.63
CA LEU A 375 3.01 -3.51 10.36
C LEU A 375 2.19 -2.42 9.70
N LYS A 376 2.84 -1.67 8.80
CA LYS A 376 2.28 -0.48 8.16
C LYS A 376 0.85 -0.67 7.67
N SER A 377 0.61 -1.75 6.93
CA SER A 377 -0.70 -2.06 6.36
C SER A 377 -1.77 -2.32 7.41
N LEU A 378 -1.41 -2.58 8.67
CA LEU A 378 -2.34 -2.90 9.76
C LEU A 378 -2.36 -1.86 10.89
N SER A 379 -1.47 -0.87 10.91
CA SER A 379 -1.24 -0.04 12.10
C SER A 379 -1.79 1.39 11.98
N ILE A 380 -2.24 1.94 13.11
CA ILE A 380 -2.61 3.34 13.42
C ILE A 380 -3.73 4.00 12.60
N ASN A 381 -3.86 3.69 11.31
CA ASN A 381 -5.01 4.06 10.48
C ASN A 381 -6.21 3.13 10.70
N HIS A 382 -6.04 2.13 11.57
CA HIS A 382 -7.01 1.11 11.91
C HIS A 382 -7.39 1.20 13.39
N ILE A 383 -8.61 0.77 13.72
CA ILE A 383 -9.11 0.72 15.09
C ILE A 383 -8.65 -0.59 15.74
N ASP A 384 -8.13 -0.49 16.96
CA ASP A 384 -7.61 -1.64 17.70
C ASP A 384 -8.67 -2.72 17.89
N ILE A 385 -8.21 -3.97 17.91
CA ILE A 385 -9.01 -5.15 18.23
C ILE A 385 -8.61 -5.59 19.64
N PRO A 386 -9.35 -5.21 20.70
CA PRO A 386 -8.84 -5.32 22.07
C PRO A 386 -8.43 -6.75 22.47
N LYS A 387 -9.16 -7.76 21.96
CA LYS A 387 -8.94 -9.17 22.30
C LYS A 387 -7.79 -9.82 21.54
N MET A 388 -7.23 -9.20 20.50
CA MET A 388 -6.12 -9.76 19.73
C MET A 388 -4.77 -9.32 20.27
N LYS A 389 -3.93 -10.23 20.73
CA LYS A 389 -2.63 -9.91 21.37
C LYS A 389 -1.41 -9.97 20.45
N SER A 390 -1.51 -10.68 19.32
CA SER A 390 -0.40 -10.90 18.39
C SER A 390 -0.87 -10.77 16.95
N TYR A 391 0.05 -10.43 16.05
CA TYR A 391 -0.26 -10.28 14.63
C TYR A 391 -0.63 -11.58 13.91
N TYR A 392 -0.22 -12.75 14.45
CA TYR A 392 -0.58 -14.06 13.90
C TYR A 392 -2.10 -14.30 13.72
N TYR A 393 -2.94 -13.55 14.44
CA TYR A 393 -4.39 -13.60 14.27
C TYR A 393 -4.89 -12.91 12.99
N TYR A 394 -4.04 -12.14 12.31
CA TYR A 394 -4.38 -11.51 11.03
C TYR A 394 -4.05 -12.44 9.86
N GLU A 395 -3.07 -13.33 9.97
CA GLU A 395 -2.67 -14.27 8.89
C GLU A 395 -3.61 -15.47 8.69
N TYR A 396 -4.64 -15.62 9.53
CA TYR A 396 -5.59 -16.73 9.49
C TYR A 396 -6.98 -16.20 9.80
N ASP A 397 -8.01 -16.56 9.02
CA ASP A 397 -9.42 -16.26 9.38
C ASP A 397 -9.79 -17.08 10.62
N PRO A 398 -9.88 -16.47 11.82
CA PRO A 398 -10.05 -17.24 13.03
C PRO A 398 -11.52 -17.52 13.34
N PHE A 399 -12.49 -16.99 12.58
CA PHE A 399 -13.82 -16.82 13.15
C PHE A 399 -14.82 -17.84 12.64
N ASN A 400 -15.25 -18.72 13.54
CA ASN A 400 -16.62 -19.23 13.42
C ASN A 400 -17.59 -18.04 13.56
N LYS A 401 -18.73 -18.07 12.85
CA LYS A 401 -19.80 -17.08 12.98
C LYS A 401 -20.17 -16.76 14.44
N ASN A 402 -20.09 -17.74 15.33
CA ASN A 402 -20.39 -17.57 16.76
C ASN A 402 -19.31 -16.79 17.54
N GLU A 403 -18.10 -16.73 17.00
CA GLU A 403 -16.90 -16.13 17.61
C GLU A 403 -16.62 -14.72 17.08
N ILE A 404 -17.22 -14.31 15.95
CA ILE A 404 -17.02 -12.96 15.36
C ILE A 404 -17.17 -11.84 16.40
N LYS A 405 -18.23 -11.89 17.23
CA LYS A 405 -18.50 -10.92 18.32
C LYS A 405 -17.43 -10.91 19.40
N ASP A 406 -16.61 -11.96 19.48
CA ASP A 406 -15.56 -12.04 20.46
C ASP A 406 -14.33 -11.26 20.01
N TYR A 407 -14.17 -10.98 18.73
CA TYR A 407 -13.00 -10.28 18.20
C TYR A 407 -13.37 -8.91 17.67
N LEU A 408 -14.38 -8.82 16.81
CA LEU A 408 -14.77 -7.55 16.20
C LEU A 408 -15.65 -6.73 17.14
N ASN A 409 -15.60 -5.41 16.94
CA ASN A 409 -16.47 -4.45 17.60
C ASN A 409 -17.38 -3.74 16.58
N ASP A 410 -18.20 -2.80 17.04
CA ASP A 410 -19.12 -2.05 16.16
C ASP A 410 -18.39 -1.26 15.05
N ASP A 411 -17.09 -0.99 15.22
CA ASP A 411 -16.20 -0.30 14.27
C ASP A 411 -15.41 -1.27 13.36
N PHE A 412 -15.90 -2.51 13.20
CA PHE A 412 -15.24 -3.58 12.46
C PHE A 412 -14.75 -3.21 11.06
N ILE A 413 -15.38 -2.23 10.39
CA ILE A 413 -14.97 -1.75 9.08
C ILE A 413 -13.52 -1.23 9.05
N LEU A 414 -13.04 -0.68 10.17
CA LEU A 414 -11.66 -0.23 10.36
C LEU A 414 -10.82 -1.15 11.25
N ASN A 415 -11.37 -2.27 11.74
CA ASN A 415 -10.56 -3.31 12.37
C ASN A 415 -9.76 -4.02 11.29
N TYR A 416 -8.43 -3.98 11.32
CA TYR A 416 -7.66 -4.68 10.30
C TYR A 416 -7.86 -6.20 10.38
N THR A 417 -8.17 -6.86 9.28
CA THR A 417 -8.17 -8.32 9.14
C THR A 417 -8.02 -8.68 7.66
N TYR A 418 -7.25 -9.73 7.36
CA TYR A 418 -6.98 -10.14 5.97
C TYR A 418 -8.16 -10.88 5.34
N MET A 419 -9.06 -11.45 6.14
CA MET A 419 -10.16 -12.27 5.63
C MET A 419 -11.38 -12.12 6.53
N PHE A 420 -12.55 -11.92 5.90
CA PHE A 420 -13.78 -12.42 6.47
C PHE A 420 -14.32 -13.50 5.55
N MET A 421 -14.54 -14.68 6.10
CA MET A 421 -15.32 -15.75 5.49
C MET A 421 -16.82 -15.43 5.43
N TYR A 422 -17.25 -14.22 5.80
CA TYR A 422 -18.64 -13.82 5.84
C TYR A 422 -18.85 -12.48 5.17
N ASP A 423 -20.01 -12.35 4.53
CA ASP A 423 -20.44 -11.10 3.94
C ASP A 423 -20.64 -9.98 4.98
N LEU A 424 -20.54 -8.74 4.51
CA LEU A 424 -20.62 -7.54 5.33
C LEU A 424 -21.92 -7.46 6.15
N ASN A 425 -23.05 -7.89 5.58
CA ASN A 425 -24.34 -7.90 6.26
C ASN A 425 -24.40 -8.94 7.37
N THR A 426 -23.79 -10.11 7.16
CA THR A 426 -23.64 -11.13 8.21
C THR A 426 -22.84 -10.58 9.38
N ILE A 427 -21.68 -9.97 9.14
CA ILE A 427 -20.84 -9.39 10.21
C ILE A 427 -21.61 -8.30 10.95
N LYS A 428 -22.20 -7.35 10.21
CA LYS A 428 -23.03 -6.27 10.76
C LYS A 428 -24.16 -6.81 11.63
N SER A 429 -24.82 -7.90 11.24
CA SER A 429 -25.90 -8.50 12.02
C SER A 429 -25.46 -9.08 13.37
N ILE A 430 -24.16 -9.33 13.53
CA ILE A 430 -23.57 -9.93 14.73
C ILE A 430 -23.02 -8.85 15.67
N VAL A 431 -22.23 -7.91 15.14
CA VAL A 431 -21.52 -6.91 15.95
C VAL A 431 -22.12 -5.53 15.92
N ASN A 432 -23.03 -5.24 14.99
CA ASN A 432 -23.63 -3.91 14.85
C ASN A 432 -25.13 -3.97 14.47
N LYS A 433 -25.86 -4.95 15.03
CA LYS A 433 -27.24 -5.28 14.63
C LYS A 433 -28.19 -4.08 14.71
N ASP A 434 -28.04 -3.28 15.76
CA ASP A 434 -28.87 -2.11 16.04
C ASP A 434 -28.10 -0.80 15.84
N GLY A 435 -27.04 -0.84 15.02
CA GLY A 435 -26.14 0.27 14.75
C GLY A 435 -26.81 1.46 14.10
N LYS A 436 -26.72 2.63 14.74
CA LYS A 436 -27.27 3.90 14.24
C LYS A 436 -26.75 4.28 12.85
N TYR A 437 -25.52 3.91 12.54
CA TYR A 437 -24.76 4.39 11.37
C TYR A 437 -24.46 3.28 10.35
N GLY A 438 -25.22 2.18 10.38
CA GLY A 438 -25.10 1.12 9.40
C GLY A 438 -23.80 0.33 9.53
N ILE A 439 -23.01 0.24 8.46
CA ILE A 439 -21.71 -0.44 8.47
C ILE A 439 -20.59 0.41 9.07
N PHE A 440 -20.78 1.73 9.13
CA PHE A 440 -19.82 2.66 9.72
C PHE A 440 -20.07 2.71 11.22
N GLY A 441 -19.21 2.07 12.02
CA GLY A 441 -19.35 2.07 13.47
C GLY A 441 -19.33 3.45 14.11
N SER A 442 -19.73 3.53 15.38
CA SER A 442 -19.82 4.80 16.10
C SER A 442 -18.47 5.49 16.31
N GLY A 443 -17.40 4.73 16.55
CA GLY A 443 -16.04 5.24 16.64
C GLY A 443 -15.55 5.82 15.30
N THR A 444 -15.77 5.11 14.20
CA THR A 444 -15.47 5.61 12.84
C THR A 444 -16.17 6.94 12.58
N VAL A 445 -17.47 7.01 12.87
CA VAL A 445 -18.26 8.25 12.70
C VAL A 445 -17.75 9.38 13.59
N LYS A 446 -17.35 9.09 14.84
CA LYS A 446 -16.75 10.09 15.73
C LYS A 446 -15.40 10.60 15.22
N ILE A 447 -14.57 9.74 14.63
CA ILE A 447 -13.32 10.16 13.98
C ILE A 447 -13.67 11.16 12.88
N LEU A 448 -14.52 10.77 11.92
CA LEU A 448 -14.86 11.62 10.78
C LEU A 448 -15.49 12.96 11.19
N THR A 449 -16.40 12.96 12.17
CA THR A 449 -17.00 14.20 12.67
C THR A 449 -16.00 15.08 13.42
N THR A 450 -14.98 14.50 14.06
CA THR A 450 -13.87 15.27 14.65
C THR A 450 -12.99 15.90 13.58
N LEU A 451 -12.78 15.22 12.45
CA LEU A 451 -12.04 15.77 11.29
C LEU A 451 -12.81 16.87 10.55
N GLY A 452 -14.13 16.94 10.74
CA GLY A 452 -14.98 18.02 10.22
C GLY A 452 -16.17 17.57 9.36
N TRP A 453 -16.40 16.27 9.19
CA TRP A 453 -17.62 15.76 8.55
C TRP A 453 -18.88 16.07 9.40
N LYS A 454 -20.03 16.29 8.76
CA LYS A 454 -21.29 16.61 9.45
C LYS A 454 -22.30 15.47 9.33
N LEU A 455 -23.01 15.17 10.42
CA LEU A 455 -24.08 14.16 10.42
C LEU A 455 -25.42 14.69 9.90
N LYS A 456 -26.15 13.87 9.14
CA LYS A 456 -27.43 14.24 8.49
C LYS A 456 -28.63 14.38 9.44
N HIS A 457 -28.63 13.64 10.55
CA HIS A 457 -29.79 13.52 11.45
C HIS A 457 -29.51 13.93 12.90
N ASP A 458 -28.46 14.71 13.13
CA ASP A 458 -28.20 15.22 14.47
C ASP A 458 -29.08 16.45 14.74
N LYS A 459 -30.15 16.28 15.52
CA LYS A 459 -31.03 17.39 15.95
C LYS A 459 -30.29 18.44 16.80
N ASN A 460 -29.12 18.07 17.33
CA ASN A 460 -28.22 18.98 18.03
C ASN A 460 -27.20 19.66 17.08
N ASN A 461 -27.14 19.30 15.78
CA ASN A 461 -26.30 20.00 14.79
C ASN A 461 -27.02 21.14 14.06
N ASP A 462 -28.31 21.37 14.36
CA ASP A 462 -28.91 22.70 14.17
C ASP A 462 -28.39 23.70 15.21
N ASP A 463 -27.62 23.24 16.21
CA ASP A 463 -26.75 24.11 17.00
C ASP A 463 -25.45 24.35 16.21
N PRO A 464 -25.20 25.59 15.72
CA PRO A 464 -24.01 25.91 14.95
C PRO A 464 -22.71 25.62 15.72
N THR A 465 -22.74 25.46 17.05
CA THR A 465 -21.56 25.54 17.90
C THR A 465 -20.53 24.41 17.80
N ILE A 466 -20.86 23.21 17.30
CA ILE A 466 -19.90 22.08 17.27
C ILE A 466 -18.97 22.10 16.04
N SER A 467 -19.37 22.77 14.95
CA SER A 467 -18.51 22.98 13.76
C SER A 467 -18.34 24.44 13.34
N ALA A 468 -19.15 25.39 13.82
CA ALA A 468 -19.15 26.77 13.29
C ALA A 468 -18.16 27.72 13.98
N ASN A 469 -17.37 27.25 14.95
CA ASN A 469 -16.40 28.12 15.65
C ASN A 469 -14.95 27.94 15.20
N ILE A 470 -14.63 26.91 14.41
CA ILE A 470 -13.29 26.80 13.84
C ILE A 470 -13.34 27.45 12.46
N LYS A 471 -12.79 28.66 12.39
CA LYS A 471 -12.52 29.32 11.13
C LYS A 471 -11.18 28.82 10.63
N TYR A 472 -11.16 28.37 9.39
CA TYR A 472 -9.95 27.91 8.72
C TYR A 472 -9.58 28.91 7.63
N GLN A 473 -8.31 28.92 7.25
CA GLN A 473 -7.79 29.69 6.12
C GLN A 473 -6.79 28.83 5.36
N VAL A 474 -6.67 29.07 4.05
CA VAL A 474 -5.67 28.41 3.21
C VAL A 474 -4.26 28.76 3.69
N ALA A 475 -3.39 27.76 3.80
CA ALA A 475 -1.99 27.94 4.16
C ALA A 475 -1.14 28.22 2.91
N THR A 476 -1.14 29.46 2.46
CA THR A 476 -0.40 29.92 1.25
C THR A 476 1.11 29.81 1.37
N GLU A 477 1.65 29.63 2.58
CA GLU A 477 3.07 29.41 2.84
C GLU A 477 3.57 28.01 2.41
N VAL A 478 2.68 27.06 2.16
CA VAL A 478 3.05 25.72 1.70
C VAL A 478 3.18 25.69 0.17
N ASP A 479 4.41 25.77 -0.33
CA ASP A 479 4.72 25.70 -1.76
C ASP A 479 4.70 24.25 -2.31
N ILE A 480 3.72 23.45 -1.93
CA ILE A 480 3.52 22.08 -2.42
C ILE A 480 2.27 22.08 -3.32
N PRO A 481 2.31 21.53 -4.54
CA PRO A 481 1.10 21.37 -5.34
C PRO A 481 0.06 20.50 -4.63
N TYR A 482 -1.21 20.85 -4.79
CA TYR A 482 -2.34 20.12 -4.20
C TYR A 482 -2.67 18.81 -4.91
N ASN A 483 -2.24 18.66 -6.17
CA ASN A 483 -2.65 17.58 -7.06
C ASN A 483 -2.00 16.24 -6.69
N ASN A 484 -2.80 15.18 -6.70
CA ASN A 484 -2.32 13.81 -6.64
C ASN A 484 -1.65 13.39 -7.96
N TYR A 485 -0.32 13.48 -8.01
CA TYR A 485 0.45 13.04 -9.18
C TYR A 485 0.31 11.53 -9.46
N TYR A 486 -0.06 10.71 -8.46
CA TYR A 486 -0.27 9.28 -8.69
C TYR A 486 -1.53 9.02 -9.51
N ASP A 487 -2.62 9.74 -9.24
CA ASP A 487 -3.84 9.63 -10.04
C ASP A 487 -3.56 10.02 -11.50
N GLU A 488 -2.81 11.11 -11.70
CA GLU A 488 -2.39 11.55 -13.03
C GLU A 488 -1.56 10.46 -13.75
N LEU A 489 -0.58 9.86 -13.07
CA LEU A 489 0.21 8.75 -13.62
C LEU A 489 -0.66 7.53 -13.96
N MET A 490 -1.59 7.16 -13.09
CA MET A 490 -2.47 6.00 -13.29
C MET A 490 -3.41 6.21 -14.48
N ARG A 491 -4.00 7.40 -14.61
CA ARG A 491 -4.89 7.74 -15.74
C ARG A 491 -4.14 7.76 -17.06
N ILE A 492 -2.94 8.36 -17.10
CA ILE A 492 -2.08 8.31 -18.29
C ILE A 492 -1.74 6.86 -18.65
N SER A 493 -1.52 5.98 -17.66
CA SER A 493 -1.18 4.58 -17.90
C SER A 493 -2.35 3.74 -18.47
N ASP A 494 -3.59 4.10 -18.17
CA ASP A 494 -4.81 3.43 -18.63
C ASP A 494 -5.15 3.78 -20.09
N GLU A 495 -4.90 5.01 -20.53
CA GLU A 495 -5.24 5.50 -21.88
C GLU A 495 -4.36 4.91 -23.01
N HIS A 496 -3.32 4.14 -22.70
CA HIS A 496 -2.26 3.79 -23.65
C HIS A 496 -1.97 2.28 -23.89
N ASP A 497 -2.87 1.35 -23.49
CA ASP A 497 -2.83 -0.12 -23.79
C ASP A 497 -1.49 -0.82 -23.44
N TYR A 498 -1.12 -0.73 -22.18
CA TYR A 498 0.31 -0.70 -21.82
C TYR A 498 0.63 -1.81 -20.79
N TYR A 499 -0.40 -2.47 -20.22
CA TYR A 499 -0.30 -3.61 -19.28
C TYR A 499 0.07 -4.98 -19.89
N GLY A 500 0.54 -5.01 -21.14
CA GLY A 500 1.74 -5.78 -21.47
C GLY A 500 1.76 -7.29 -21.21
N TYR A 501 0.75 -8.06 -21.62
CA TYR A 501 0.93 -9.53 -21.75
C TYR A 501 1.54 -9.93 -23.10
N GLY A 502 1.38 -9.11 -24.15
CA GLY A 502 1.87 -9.40 -25.50
C GLY A 502 3.40 -9.39 -25.67
N SER A 503 4.13 -8.68 -24.81
CA SER A 503 5.59 -8.54 -24.90
C SER A 503 6.39 -9.45 -23.94
N LEU A 504 5.73 -10.15 -23.02
CA LEU A 504 6.35 -11.19 -22.20
C LEU A 504 6.58 -12.51 -22.97
N ALA A 505 5.94 -12.67 -24.13
CA ALA A 505 6.02 -13.89 -24.93
C ALA A 505 7.20 -13.94 -25.93
N ASN A 506 7.96 -12.86 -26.12
CA ASN A 506 9.03 -12.80 -27.15
C ASN A 506 10.40 -12.36 -26.59
N ASN A 507 11.26 -13.36 -26.32
CA ASN A 507 12.55 -13.26 -25.64
C ASN A 507 13.71 -12.52 -26.38
N LYS A 508 13.48 -11.74 -27.44
CA LYS A 508 14.62 -11.25 -28.27
C LYS A 508 14.69 -9.77 -28.67
N MET A 509 13.76 -8.91 -28.28
CA MET A 509 13.94 -7.45 -28.33
C MET A 509 13.04 -6.79 -27.28
N VAL A 510 13.54 -6.62 -26.05
CA VAL A 510 12.80 -5.95 -24.97
C VAL A 510 13.39 -4.57 -24.75
N CYS A 511 12.82 -3.61 -25.48
CA CYS A 511 12.70 -2.20 -25.11
C CYS A 511 11.24 -1.79 -25.46
N ASP A 512 10.33 -1.46 -24.54
CA ASP A 512 10.52 -1.43 -23.09
C ASP A 512 9.17 -1.44 -22.32
N ILE A 513 8.72 -2.63 -21.89
CA ILE A 513 7.67 -2.82 -20.86
C ILE A 513 8.15 -2.35 -19.45
N ARG A 514 9.32 -1.69 -19.39
CA ARG A 514 10.16 -1.33 -18.24
C ARG A 514 10.28 0.21 -18.03
N THR A 515 9.56 1.07 -18.74
CA THR A 515 9.25 2.47 -18.32
C THR A 515 7.92 2.48 -17.57
N TYR A 516 7.08 1.55 -17.98
CA TYR A 516 5.66 1.55 -17.75
C TYR A 516 5.30 0.93 -16.40
N THR A 517 5.77 -0.29 -16.13
CA THR A 517 5.64 -0.94 -14.81
C THR A 517 6.63 -0.39 -13.77
N ILE A 518 7.61 0.40 -14.22
CA ILE A 518 8.77 0.83 -13.44
C ILE A 518 8.61 2.25 -12.88
N ALA A 519 7.76 3.08 -13.47
CA ALA A 519 7.11 4.19 -12.77
C ALA A 519 6.01 3.69 -11.81
N LEU A 520 5.27 2.63 -12.17
CA LEU A 520 4.22 2.00 -11.37
C LEU A 520 4.72 1.38 -10.02
N LEU A 521 6.04 1.22 -9.80
CA LEU A 521 6.59 0.61 -8.57
C LEU A 521 7.72 1.41 -7.88
N ALA A 522 8.47 2.24 -8.60
CA ALA A 522 9.54 3.07 -8.02
C ALA A 522 9.06 4.02 -6.89
N ILE A 523 7.79 4.41 -6.98
CA ILE A 523 7.11 5.29 -6.04
C ILE A 523 6.39 4.50 -4.92
N GLY A 524 6.05 3.22 -5.17
CA GLY A 524 5.49 2.33 -4.15
C GLY A 524 6.44 2.07 -2.96
N LEU A 525 7.76 2.06 -3.17
CA LEU A 525 8.71 1.45 -2.21
C LEU A 525 9.77 2.39 -1.57
N THR A 526 10.07 3.59 -2.07
CA THR A 526 11.15 4.39 -1.46
C THR A 526 10.74 5.25 -0.26
N LEU A 527 9.45 5.31 0.10
CA LEU A 527 8.93 6.04 1.27
C LEU A 527 8.15 5.20 2.29
N GLY A 528 8.35 3.89 2.22
CA GLY A 528 8.14 2.98 3.34
C GLY A 528 6.97 2.03 3.21
N LEU A 529 6.70 1.42 2.05
CA LEU A 529 6.11 0.06 2.03
C LEU A 529 7.22 -0.97 2.25
#